data_AF-A0A951T4A7-F1
#
_entry.id   AF-A0A951T4A7-F1
#
_cell.length_a   1.000
_cell.length_b   1.000
_cell.length_c   1.000
_cell.angle_alpha   90.00
_cell.angle_beta   90.00
_cell.angle_gamma   90.00
#
_symmetry.space_group_name_H-M   'P 1'
#
loop_
_entity.id
_entity.type
_entity.pdbx_description
1 polymer ?
#
loop_
_entity_poly.entity_id
_entity_poly.type
_entity_poly.pdbx_seq_one_letter_code
_entity_poly.pdbx_strand_id
1 'polypeptide(L)'
;MARLIARTAAIAGVIASFAFPVLAQDGTGPMPENAQPRSYGGGWVCDIGYRVEGAECLALDIPEHAYPTGRSYGTGWECNRGYEEVDGTSCNPIPVPANAFLRSSGVDFHRDVTRFGS
;
A
#
# COMPACT_ATOMS: atom_id res chain seq x y z
N MET A 1 -20.73 -42.92 29.65
CA MET A 1 -19.70 -42.02 30.25
C MET A 1 -18.50 -41.79 29.34
N ALA A 2 -17.77 -42.81 28.86
CA ALA A 2 -16.58 -42.63 28.00
C ALA A 2 -16.83 -41.92 26.64
N ARG A 3 -18.02 -42.08 26.04
CA ARG A 3 -18.38 -41.45 24.75
C ARG A 3 -18.76 -39.96 24.84
N LEU A 4 -19.15 -39.46 26.02
CA LEU A 4 -19.39 -38.03 26.23
C LEU A 4 -18.07 -37.27 26.39
N ILE A 5 -17.10 -37.87 27.09
CA ILE A 5 -15.78 -37.27 27.37
C ILE A 5 -14.97 -37.09 26.07
N ALA A 6 -15.06 -38.03 25.13
CA ALA A 6 -14.40 -37.92 23.82
C ALA A 6 -15.00 -36.80 22.94
N ARG A 7 -16.31 -36.53 23.05
CA ARG A 7 -16.98 -35.46 22.30
C ARG A 7 -16.70 -34.08 22.89
N THR A 8 -16.61 -33.95 24.22
CA THR A 8 -16.27 -32.69 24.88
C THR A 8 -14.79 -32.31 24.69
N ALA A 9 -13.88 -33.29 24.65
CA ALA A 9 -12.47 -33.06 24.34
C ALA A 9 -12.25 -32.57 22.89
N ALA A 10 -13.05 -33.08 21.94
CA ALA A 10 -13.00 -32.62 20.55
C ALA A 10 -13.50 -31.17 20.40
N ILE A 11 -14.51 -30.75 21.18
CA ILE A 11 -15.07 -29.39 21.11
C ILE A 11 -14.17 -28.36 21.81
N ALA A 12 -13.51 -28.73 22.92
CA ALA A 12 -12.58 -27.85 23.63
C ALA A 12 -11.25 -27.61 22.87
N GLY A 13 -10.82 -28.56 22.04
CA GLY A 13 -9.62 -28.41 21.19
C GLY A 13 -9.79 -27.42 20.03
N VAL A 14 -11.02 -27.26 19.53
CA VAL A 14 -11.31 -26.37 18.38
C VAL A 14 -11.29 -24.89 18.80
N ILE A 15 -11.68 -24.55 20.03
CA ILE A 15 -11.75 -23.17 20.51
C ILE A 15 -10.36 -22.59 20.83
N ALA A 16 -9.43 -23.41 21.31
CA ALA A 16 -8.06 -22.99 21.61
C ALA A 16 -7.24 -22.60 20.37
N SER A 17 -7.73 -22.90 19.17
CA SER A 17 -7.06 -22.59 17.90
C SER A 17 -7.41 -21.19 17.35
N PHE A 18 -8.39 -20.50 17.93
CA PHE A 18 -8.82 -19.16 17.50
C PHE A 18 -8.25 -18.01 18.35
N ALA A 19 -7.38 -18.31 19.32
CA ALA A 19 -6.75 -17.33 20.19
C ALA A 19 -5.37 -16.89 19.69
N PHE A 20 -5.14 -16.85 18.37
CA PHE A 20 -3.98 -16.13 17.84
C PHE A 20 -4.26 -14.64 17.99
N PRO A 21 -3.57 -13.91 18.90
CA PRO A 21 -3.65 -12.46 18.88
C PRO A 21 -3.14 -12.01 17.51
N VAL A 22 -4.01 -11.39 16.72
CA VAL A 22 -3.58 -10.62 15.56
C VAL A 22 -2.82 -9.42 16.12
N LEU A 23 -1.49 -9.52 16.16
CA LEU A 23 -0.65 -8.37 16.45
C LEU A 23 -0.74 -7.45 15.23
N ALA A 24 -1.57 -6.41 15.32
CA ALA A 24 -1.44 -5.26 14.44
C ALA A 24 -0.06 -4.64 14.73
N GLN A 25 0.81 -4.61 13.73
CA GLN A 25 2.10 -3.94 13.83
C GLN A 25 1.88 -2.43 13.74
N ASP A 26 1.28 -1.85 14.78
CA ASP A 26 1.24 -0.41 14.97
C ASP A 26 2.57 -0.02 15.59
N GLY A 27 3.32 0.88 14.94
CA GLY A 27 4.68 1.35 15.30
C GLY A 27 4.81 1.86 16.74
N THR A 28 4.71 0.94 17.69
CA THR A 28 4.61 1.16 19.13
C THR A 28 5.77 0.40 19.74
N GLY A 29 6.87 1.10 19.95
CA GLY A 29 8.14 0.50 20.34
C GLY A 29 9.29 1.53 20.29
N PRO A 30 10.54 1.11 20.52
CA PRO A 30 11.69 1.97 20.27
C PRO A 30 11.65 2.44 18.81
N MET A 31 11.96 3.72 18.57
CA MET A 31 11.93 4.30 17.24
C MET A 31 13.13 3.79 16.43
N PRO A 32 12.91 3.09 15.29
CA PRO A 32 13.98 2.61 14.42
C PRO A 32 14.51 3.75 13.54
N GLU A 33 15.51 3.44 12.70
CA GLU A 33 15.95 4.35 11.63
C GLU A 33 14.87 4.52 10.57
N ASN A 34 14.88 5.66 9.86
CA ASN A 34 13.89 6.03 8.84
C ASN A 34 12.44 6.09 9.38
N ALA A 35 12.31 6.52 10.64
CA ALA A 35 11.05 6.72 11.31
C ALA A 35 11.01 8.05 12.07
N GLN A 36 9.82 8.62 12.16
CA GLN A 36 9.53 9.84 12.89
C GLN A 36 8.41 9.64 13.92
N PRO A 37 8.41 10.42 15.02
CA PRO A 37 7.35 10.33 16.02
C PRO A 37 6.00 10.77 15.42
N ARG A 38 4.93 10.07 15.78
CA ARG A 38 3.59 10.51 15.39
C ARG A 38 3.21 11.79 16.12
N SER A 39 2.48 12.67 15.45
CA SER A 39 1.98 13.92 16.05
C SER A 39 0.90 13.69 17.12
N TYR A 40 0.27 12.51 17.14
CA TYR A 40 -0.72 12.10 18.14
C TYR A 40 -0.73 10.57 18.29
N GLY A 41 -1.31 10.08 19.39
CA GLY A 41 -1.55 8.64 19.60
C GLY A 41 -0.34 7.81 20.04
N GLY A 42 0.82 8.44 20.27
CA GLY A 42 2.06 7.74 20.64
C GLY A 42 2.63 6.89 19.49
N GLY A 43 3.87 6.42 19.69
CA GLY A 43 4.58 5.62 18.67
C GLY A 43 5.18 6.43 17.53
N TRP A 44 5.55 5.73 16.47
CA TRP A 44 6.27 6.24 15.31
C TRP A 44 5.58 5.84 13.99
N VAL A 45 5.96 6.54 12.93
CA VAL A 45 5.58 6.25 11.55
C VAL A 45 6.84 6.29 10.70
N CYS A 46 6.93 5.41 9.70
CA CYS A 46 8.05 5.43 8.77
C CYS A 46 8.08 6.73 7.98
N ASP A 47 9.29 7.14 7.61
CA ASP A 47 9.49 8.27 6.73
C ASP A 47 8.94 7.99 5.32
N ILE A 48 8.73 9.06 4.55
CA ILE A 48 8.21 8.96 3.19
C ILE A 48 9.20 8.14 2.35
N GLY A 49 8.69 7.09 1.70
CA GLY A 49 9.52 6.12 0.96
C GLY A 49 9.89 4.88 1.75
N TYR A 50 9.40 4.74 2.98
CA TYR A 50 9.61 3.55 3.83
C TYR A 50 8.27 2.95 4.28
N ARG A 51 8.27 1.64 4.55
CA ARG A 51 7.12 0.90 5.09
C ARG A 51 7.48 0.18 6.37
N VAL A 52 6.47 0.00 7.22
CA VAL A 52 6.58 -0.81 8.44
C VAL A 52 6.71 -2.27 8.06
N GLU A 53 7.78 -2.91 8.52
CA GLU A 53 7.97 -4.35 8.44
C GLU A 53 8.58 -4.86 9.74
N GLY A 54 7.77 -5.54 10.55
CA GLY A 54 8.15 -5.95 11.90
C GLY A 54 8.29 -4.76 12.85
N ALA A 55 9.51 -4.56 13.32
CA ALA A 55 9.89 -3.46 14.22
C ALA A 55 10.74 -2.38 13.50
N GLU A 56 10.84 -2.45 12.17
CA GLU A 56 11.73 -1.61 11.37
C GLU A 56 10.98 -0.93 10.22
N CYS A 57 11.61 0.10 9.65
CA CYS A 57 11.17 0.79 8.45
C CYS A 57 12.06 0.39 7.28
N LEU A 58 11.53 -0.41 6.36
CA LEU A 58 12.23 -0.83 5.15
C LEU A 58 11.89 0.08 3.98
N ALA A 59 12.89 0.36 3.15
CA ALA A 59 12.72 1.20 1.97
C ALA A 59 11.74 0.55 0.99
N LEU A 60 10.87 1.35 0.40
CA LEU A 60 10.01 0.94 -0.69
C LEU A 60 10.85 0.77 -1.97
N ASP A 61 10.61 -0.31 -2.70
CA ASP A 61 11.11 -0.46 -4.06
C ASP A 61 10.31 0.45 -4.99
N ILE A 62 10.78 1.69 -5.13
CA ILE A 62 10.17 2.71 -5.99
C ILE A 62 10.82 2.62 -7.37
N PRO A 63 10.07 2.25 -8.43
CA PRO A 63 10.62 2.11 -9.76
C PRO A 63 10.99 3.47 -10.38
N GLU A 64 11.71 3.43 -11.50
CA GLU A 64 11.96 4.63 -12.29
C GLU A 64 10.62 5.26 -12.73
N HIS A 65 10.61 6.59 -12.78
CA HIS A 65 9.41 7.37 -13.07
C HIS A 65 8.27 7.23 -12.06
N ALA A 66 8.56 6.91 -10.80
CA ALA A 66 7.61 6.95 -9.68
C ALA A 66 8.07 7.89 -8.55
N TYR A 67 7.14 8.25 -7.66
CA TYR A 67 7.41 9.01 -6.44
C TYR A 67 6.72 8.38 -5.23
N PRO A 68 7.32 8.44 -4.02
CA PRO A 68 6.67 7.95 -2.81
C PRO A 68 5.51 8.86 -2.41
N THR A 69 4.39 8.25 -2.02
CA THR A 69 3.18 8.99 -1.62
C THR A 69 3.08 9.20 -0.11
N GLY A 70 3.85 8.43 0.66
CA GLY A 70 3.71 8.36 2.13
C GLY A 70 2.40 7.71 2.60
N ARG A 71 1.63 7.09 1.69
CA ARG A 71 0.47 6.28 2.06
C ARG A 71 0.94 4.96 2.66
N SER A 72 0.32 4.56 3.76
CA SER A 72 0.57 3.26 4.42
C SER A 72 -0.14 2.08 3.75
N TYR A 73 -0.98 2.35 2.75
CA TYR A 73 -1.77 1.37 2.01
C TYR A 73 -1.41 1.40 0.52
N GLY A 74 -1.69 0.29 -0.17
CA GLY A 74 -1.31 0.11 -1.57
C GLY A 74 0.19 -0.14 -1.74
N THR A 75 0.72 0.28 -2.89
CA THR A 75 2.16 0.19 -3.24
C THR A 75 3.03 1.20 -2.49
N GLY A 76 2.44 2.26 -1.92
CA GLY A 76 3.17 3.32 -1.22
C GLY A 76 3.87 4.33 -2.14
N TRP A 77 3.76 4.15 -3.46
CA TRP A 77 4.27 5.05 -4.48
C TRP A 77 3.24 5.22 -5.59
N GLU A 78 3.39 6.28 -6.38
CA GLU A 78 2.56 6.58 -7.55
C GLU A 78 3.46 6.91 -8.74
N CYS A 79 3.01 6.59 -9.95
CA CYS A 79 3.74 6.94 -11.16
C CYS A 79 3.75 8.46 -11.40
N ASN A 80 4.85 8.95 -11.94
CA ASN A 80 4.97 10.31 -12.43
C ASN A 80 3.93 10.58 -13.51
N ARG A 81 3.61 11.85 -13.69
CA ARG A 81 2.68 12.30 -14.72
C ARG A 81 3.08 11.78 -16.10
N GLY A 82 2.15 11.13 -16.79
CA GLY A 82 2.37 10.55 -18.13
C GLY A 82 2.93 9.14 -18.11
N TYR A 83 3.02 8.51 -16.94
CA TYR A 83 3.31 7.11 -16.76
C TYR A 83 2.13 6.40 -16.09
N GLU A 84 1.91 5.14 -16.44
CA GLU A 84 0.91 4.27 -15.81
C GLU A 84 1.58 3.10 -15.07
N GLU A 85 0.96 2.69 -13.96
CA GLU A 85 1.42 1.56 -13.17
C GLU A 85 1.19 0.26 -13.94
N VAL A 86 2.25 -0.55 -14.06
CA VAL A 86 2.22 -1.86 -14.67
C VAL A 86 2.68 -2.90 -13.65
N ASP A 87 1.79 -3.86 -13.39
CA ASP A 87 1.96 -5.00 -12.47
C ASP A 87 2.33 -4.65 -11.02
N GLY A 88 2.17 -3.38 -10.61
CA GLY A 88 2.53 -2.91 -9.27
C GLY A 88 4.03 -2.87 -9.01
N THR A 89 4.85 -2.90 -10.07
CA THR A 89 6.32 -2.92 -9.96
C THR A 89 7.01 -1.96 -10.91
N SER A 90 6.30 -1.33 -11.85
CA SER A 90 6.90 -0.45 -12.85
C SER A 90 5.95 0.65 -13.31
N CYS A 91 6.53 1.73 -13.84
CA CYS A 91 5.80 2.84 -14.44
C CYS A 91 6.19 2.95 -15.92
N ASN A 92 5.25 2.66 -16.82
CA ASN A 92 5.48 2.72 -18.26
C ASN A 92 4.90 4.00 -18.85
N PRO A 93 5.57 4.61 -19.85
CA PRO A 93 5.07 5.82 -20.49
C PRO A 93 3.75 5.55 -21.20
N ILE A 94 2.75 6.40 -20.95
CA ILE A 94 1.44 6.31 -21.59
C ILE A 94 1.60 6.72 -23.06
N PRO A 95 1.24 5.86 -24.03
CA PRO A 95 1.33 6.19 -25.45
C PRO A 95 0.27 7.24 -25.80
N VAL A 96 0.70 8.47 -26.10
CA VAL A 96 -0.18 9.56 -26.53
C VAL A 96 -0.28 9.58 -28.05
N PRO A 97 -1.46 9.37 -28.66
CA PRO A 97 -1.64 9.45 -30.11
C PRO A 97 -1.37 10.85 -30.66
N ALA A 98 -1.04 10.96 -31.95
CA ALA A 98 -0.95 12.25 -32.62
C ALA A 98 -2.27 13.04 -32.47
N ASN A 99 -2.17 14.31 -32.07
CA ASN A 99 -3.29 15.21 -31.76
C ASN A 99 -4.04 14.93 -30.43
N ALA A 100 -3.45 14.20 -29.49
CA ALA A 100 -3.97 14.06 -28.13
C ALA A 100 -3.03 14.73 -27.11
N PHE A 101 -3.57 15.15 -25.96
CA PHE A 101 -2.78 15.67 -24.84
C PHE A 101 -3.23 15.04 -23.53
N LEU A 102 -2.28 14.88 -22.61
CA LEU A 102 -2.53 14.39 -21.26
C LEU A 102 -3.13 15.52 -20.41
N ARG A 103 -4.36 15.33 -19.90
CA ARG A 103 -4.99 16.31 -19.00
C ARG A 103 -4.24 16.44 -17.69
N SER A 104 -4.37 17.59 -17.03
CA SER A 104 -3.75 17.88 -15.72
C SER A 104 -4.02 16.80 -14.66
N SER A 105 -5.14 16.09 -14.77
CA SER A 105 -5.62 15.08 -13.80
C SER A 105 -5.10 13.65 -13.98
N GLY A 106 -4.03 13.44 -14.77
CA GLY A 106 -3.11 12.32 -14.51
C GLY A 106 -3.37 10.98 -15.21
N VAL A 107 -4.58 10.67 -15.69
CA VAL A 107 -4.81 9.39 -16.43
C VAL A 107 -5.82 9.51 -17.58
N ASP A 108 -6.31 10.72 -17.87
CA ASP A 108 -7.34 10.96 -18.90
C ASP A 108 -6.77 11.77 -20.08
N PHE A 109 -6.94 11.26 -21.30
CA PHE A 109 -6.58 11.95 -22.53
C PHE A 109 -7.83 12.57 -23.16
N HIS A 110 -7.80 13.87 -23.42
CA HIS A 110 -8.87 14.51 -24.18
C HIS A 110 -8.53 14.48 -25.66
N ARG A 111 -9.44 13.97 -26.49
CA ARG A 111 -9.42 14.25 -27.92
C ARG A 111 -9.88 15.68 -28.12
N ASP A 112 -9.02 16.52 -28.67
CA ASP A 112 -9.43 17.86 -29.07
C ASP A 112 -10.36 17.74 -30.29
N VAL A 113 -11.65 18.01 -30.10
CA VAL A 113 -12.66 18.00 -31.18
C VAL A 113 -12.81 19.40 -31.81
N THR A 114 -12.02 20.40 -31.39
CA THR A 114 -12.18 21.79 -31.87
C THR A 114 -11.65 22.06 -33.28
N ARG A 115 -11.52 21.02 -34.12
CA ARG A 115 -11.19 21.17 -35.55
C ARG A 115 -12.06 20.32 -36.47
N PHE A 116 -13.38 20.40 -36.30
CA PHE A 116 -14.28 20.32 -37.45
C PHE A 116 -15.00 21.65 -37.57
N GLY A 117 -14.52 22.47 -38.51
CA GLY A 117 -15.22 23.69 -38.88
C GLY A 117 -16.60 23.39 -39.43
N SER A 118 -17.53 24.31 -39.16
CA SER A 118 -18.70 24.62 -39.98
C SER A 118 -19.07 26.07 -39.68
#